data_AF-A0A7W0ZAC5-F1
#
_entry.id   AF-A0A7W0ZAC5-F1
#
_cell.length_a   1.000
_cell.length_b   1.000
_cell.length_c   1.000
_cell.angle_alpha   90.00
_cell.angle_beta   90.00
_cell.angle_gamma   90.00
#
_symmetry.space_group_name_H-M   'P 1'
#
loop_
_entity.id
_entity.type
_entity.pdbx_description
1 polymer ?
#
loop_
_entity_poly.entity_id
_entity_poly.type
_entity_poly.pdbx_seq_one_letter_code
_entity_poly.pdbx_strand_id
1 'polypeptide(L)'
;ERFHDLGAVDVDPILRLTGGVSRLEGESGITVLGLPPASLPDLRGWRDDFAAELRARLAALIERPETLGGTALPGRLEALVGRIEGGRTVRVAAQLETPRGRFVRIDLVRRGDLVRGAVPLEARGGRLVALELEPVSRLQERGADAGKAVSGTLRLEFPALPQVLEDWIGVGGATLSGPRTGGRTIGYTLTYAESARLRPRQLSDEQPVPVLATPGLARAADARGLLPLQVGGERIPARVVGRVSRFPGLGGAGVVGDVNALTAALNAERPGAARVNEVWVGLRREADAAEVDASLAAAPFDTLAVASRRALEAESRRDPIAHGTLLTLLVAALVALALALAGVLLTVLRDVRDEEGEFFDLESQGIGPVALRRVVRLRAFSVAVAGLFAGLVTGVALGALVTDLVTLTARAGEAEPPLQVDLDPVVVATAVGLYVVLAVAVVYAATAGSFTEPAGPRRAEDLE
;
A
#
# COMPACT_ATOMS: atom_id res chain seq x y z
N GLU A 1 19.46 7.51 4.80
CA GLU A 1 20.85 7.79 4.36
C GLU A 1 21.48 6.59 3.68
N ARG A 2 21.91 5.51 4.38
CA ARG A 2 22.59 4.35 3.74
C ARG A 2 21.88 3.73 2.53
N PHE A 3 20.55 3.73 2.51
CA PHE A 3 19.78 3.18 1.38
C PHE A 3 19.82 4.06 0.12
N HIS A 4 20.11 5.36 0.24
CA HIS A 4 20.27 6.22 -0.94
C HIS A 4 21.57 5.92 -1.69
N ASP A 5 22.56 5.33 -1.00
CA ASP A 5 23.85 4.95 -1.58
C ASP A 5 23.73 3.70 -2.48
N LEU A 6 22.58 3.00 -2.47
CA LEU A 6 22.33 1.85 -3.34
C LEU A 6 22.30 2.23 -4.84
N GLY A 7 22.17 3.52 -5.17
CA GLY A 7 22.14 4.00 -6.54
C GLY A 7 20.88 3.56 -7.29
N ALA A 8 20.37 4.40 -8.20
CA ALA A 8 19.22 4.05 -9.07
C ALA A 8 17.95 3.54 -8.37
N VAL A 9 17.75 3.87 -7.10
CA VAL A 9 16.56 3.51 -6.32
C VAL A 9 15.87 4.75 -5.75
N ASP A 10 14.57 4.65 -5.58
CA ASP A 10 13.75 5.55 -4.78
C ASP A 10 13.51 4.89 -3.42
N VAL A 11 13.65 5.66 -2.34
CA VAL A 11 13.69 5.13 -0.98
C VAL A 11 12.68 5.88 -0.14
N ASP A 12 11.70 5.14 0.37
CA ASP A 12 10.62 5.67 1.17
C ASP A 12 10.68 5.14 2.61
N PRO A 13 10.84 6.02 3.61
CA PRO A 13 10.76 5.60 5.01
C PRO A 13 9.32 5.31 5.39
N ILE A 14 9.08 4.13 5.98
CA ILE A 14 7.75 3.68 6.36
C ILE A 14 7.67 3.49 7.88
N LEU A 15 6.60 4.02 8.45
CA LEU A 15 6.20 3.76 9.82
C LEU A 15 5.06 2.74 9.80
N ARG A 16 5.29 1.54 10.31
CA ARG A 16 4.23 0.56 10.54
C ARG A 16 4.05 0.30 12.02
N LEU A 17 2.88 0.62 12.54
CA LEU A 17 2.52 0.38 13.93
C LEU A 17 1.20 -0.38 14.01
N THR A 18 0.97 -1.01 15.16
CA THR A 18 -0.31 -1.62 15.49
C THR A 18 -1.06 -0.70 16.45
N GLY A 19 -2.35 -0.51 16.19
CA GLY A 19 -3.22 0.33 16.99
C GLY A 19 -4.61 -0.26 17.19
N GLY A 20 -5.50 0.58 17.69
CA GLY A 20 -6.93 0.31 17.88
C GLY A 20 -7.75 1.60 17.79
N VAL A 21 -9.07 1.46 17.79
CA VAL A 21 -10.01 2.59 17.85
C VAL A 21 -10.95 2.36 19.03
N SER A 22 -11.04 3.33 19.95
CA SER A 22 -11.84 3.16 21.18
C SER A 22 -13.32 2.90 20.95
N ARG A 23 -13.87 3.35 19.80
CA ARG A 23 -15.29 3.18 19.43
C ARG A 23 -15.61 1.82 18.80
N LEU A 24 -14.61 1.00 18.51
CA LEU A 24 -14.76 -0.33 17.94
C LEU A 24 -14.26 -1.36 18.96
N GLU A 25 -15.13 -1.76 19.89
CA GLU A 25 -14.84 -2.91 20.76
C GLU A 25 -14.65 -4.16 19.88
N GLY A 26 -13.48 -4.80 19.98
CA GLY A 26 -13.14 -6.01 19.24
C GLY A 26 -12.19 -5.82 18.05
N GLU A 27 -11.98 -4.61 17.54
CA GLU A 27 -10.93 -4.32 16.53
C GLU A 27 -9.64 -3.84 17.21
N SER A 28 -9.06 -4.68 18.07
CA SER A 28 -7.66 -4.56 18.47
C SER A 28 -6.78 -5.15 17.37
N GLY A 29 -5.78 -4.41 16.88
CA GLY A 29 -4.87 -4.91 15.85
C GLY A 29 -4.97 -4.22 14.49
N ILE A 30 -5.53 -3.00 14.42
CA ILE A 30 -5.51 -2.23 13.17
C ILE A 30 -4.08 -1.82 12.83
N THR A 31 -3.77 -1.75 11.54
CA THR A 31 -2.47 -1.25 11.11
C THR A 31 -2.52 0.27 10.96
N VAL A 32 -1.56 0.97 11.57
CA VAL A 32 -1.30 2.39 11.35
C VAL A 32 -0.06 2.49 10.49
N LEU A 33 -0.24 2.96 9.26
CA LEU A 33 0.81 3.06 8.25
C LEU A 33 1.11 4.54 7.97
N GLY A 34 2.36 4.94 8.14
CA GLY A 34 2.89 6.21 7.71
C GLY A 34 3.81 6.02 6.52
N LEU A 35 3.60 6.77 5.45
CA LEU A 35 4.51 6.84 4.30
C LEU A 35 4.64 8.28 3.81
N PRO A 36 5.67 8.62 3.02
CA PRO A 36 5.73 9.91 2.36
C PRO A 36 4.56 10.01 1.37
N PRO A 37 3.75 11.09 1.41
CA PRO A 37 2.62 11.25 0.50
C PRO A 37 3.02 11.22 -0.97
N ALA A 38 4.20 11.75 -1.29
CA ALA A 38 4.75 11.77 -2.64
C ALA A 38 4.94 10.38 -3.27
N SER A 39 5.04 9.33 -2.45
CA SER A 39 5.25 7.95 -2.94
C SER A 39 3.96 7.27 -3.36
N LEU A 40 2.79 7.77 -2.93
CA LEU A 40 1.47 7.18 -3.20
C LEU A 40 1.14 6.99 -4.69
N PRO A 41 1.39 7.97 -5.59
CA PRO A 41 1.12 7.80 -7.02
C PRO A 41 1.92 6.67 -7.65
N ASP A 42 3.16 6.48 -7.19
CA ASP A 42 4.14 5.55 -7.75
C ASP A 42 4.09 4.15 -7.11
N LEU A 43 3.20 3.94 -6.12
CA LEU A 43 3.01 2.64 -5.49
C LEU A 43 2.57 1.59 -6.51
N ARG A 44 3.50 0.69 -6.83
CA ARG A 44 3.23 -0.41 -7.73
C ARG A 44 2.34 -1.45 -7.06
N GLY A 45 1.37 -1.98 -7.81
CA GLY A 45 0.41 -2.97 -7.29
C GLY A 45 -0.80 -2.35 -6.59
N TRP A 46 -0.87 -1.02 -6.47
CA TRP A 46 -2.09 -0.35 -6.07
C TRP A 46 -3.04 -0.23 -7.27
N ARG A 47 -4.07 -1.08 -7.30
CA ARG A 47 -5.08 -1.06 -8.35
C ARG A 47 -5.96 0.19 -8.25
N ASP A 48 -6.45 0.67 -9.40
CA ASP A 48 -7.26 1.88 -9.47
C ASP A 48 -8.65 1.71 -8.84
N ASP A 49 -9.15 0.46 -8.67
CA ASP A 49 -10.42 0.18 -7.99
C ASP A 49 -10.31 0.10 -6.46
N PHE A 50 -9.09 0.23 -5.91
CA PHE A 50 -8.89 0.22 -4.46
C PHE A 50 -9.25 1.55 -3.79
N ALA A 51 -9.47 2.61 -4.56
CA ALA A 51 -9.97 3.88 -4.07
C ALA A 51 -10.85 4.56 -5.14
N ALA A 52 -11.83 5.35 -4.71
CA ALA A 52 -12.67 6.12 -5.64
C ALA A 52 -11.97 7.38 -6.19
N GLU A 53 -10.97 7.87 -5.45
CA GLU A 53 -10.21 9.09 -5.74
C GLU A 53 -8.87 8.72 -6.39
N LEU A 54 -8.35 9.60 -7.26
CA LEU A 54 -7.03 9.43 -7.86
C LEU A 54 -5.93 9.44 -6.77
N ARG A 55 -4.92 8.59 -6.93
CA ARG A 55 -3.81 8.44 -5.98
C ARG A 55 -3.08 9.76 -5.68
N ALA A 56 -2.86 10.59 -6.70
CA ALA A 56 -2.27 11.92 -6.55
C ALA A 56 -3.13 12.88 -5.69
N ARG A 57 -4.46 12.77 -5.77
CA ARG A 57 -5.36 13.55 -4.92
C ARG A 57 -5.39 13.05 -3.49
N LEU A 58 -5.37 11.73 -3.30
CA LEU A 58 -5.23 11.13 -1.96
C LEU A 58 -3.92 11.53 -1.29
N ALA A 59 -2.83 11.60 -2.05
CA ALA A 59 -1.53 12.10 -1.57
C ALA A 59 -1.64 13.54 -1.05
N ALA A 60 -2.19 14.45 -1.86
CA ALA A 60 -2.37 15.84 -1.47
C ALA A 60 -3.29 16.01 -0.24
N LEU A 61 -4.27 15.12 -0.05
CA LEU A 61 -5.19 15.17 1.10
C LEU A 61 -4.53 14.78 2.42
N ILE A 62 -3.57 13.86 2.39
CA ILE A 62 -2.87 13.40 3.60
C ILE A 62 -1.58 14.18 3.85
N GLU A 63 -1.07 14.91 2.85
CA GLU A 63 0.18 15.63 2.94
C GLU A 63 0.15 16.64 4.08
N ARG A 64 1.08 16.43 5.02
CA ARG A 64 1.28 17.33 6.13
C ARG A 64 2.75 17.26 6.56
N PRO A 65 3.59 18.15 6.01
CA PRO A 65 4.99 18.22 6.41
C PRO A 65 5.10 18.81 7.81
N GLU A 66 4.93 17.96 8.82
CA GLU A 66 5.07 18.29 10.23
C GLU A 66 6.30 17.56 10.79
N THR A 67 7.21 18.31 11.40
CA THR A 67 8.35 17.74 12.12
C THR A 67 8.14 17.90 13.62
N LEU A 68 8.63 16.95 14.41
CA LEU A 68 8.60 17.06 15.86
C LEU A 68 9.21 18.39 16.33
N GLY A 69 8.38 19.22 16.96
CA GLY A 69 8.82 20.46 17.59
C GLY A 69 9.82 20.20 18.72
N GLY A 70 10.73 21.14 18.96
CA GLY A 70 11.75 21.02 19.99
C GLY A 70 12.73 22.19 19.96
N THR A 71 13.42 22.41 21.08
CA THR A 71 14.49 23.42 21.14
C THR A 71 15.81 22.76 20.74
N ALA A 72 16.45 23.27 19.68
CA ALA A 72 17.74 22.77 19.22
C ALA A 72 18.83 22.97 20.29
N LEU A 73 19.62 21.93 20.52
CA LEU A 73 20.74 21.94 21.45
C LEU A 73 22.04 22.27 20.71
N PRO A 74 22.92 23.13 21.26
CA PRO A 74 24.24 23.34 20.69
C PRO A 74 25.05 22.04 20.61
N GLY A 75 25.82 21.85 19.53
CA GLY A 75 26.66 20.66 19.31
C GLY A 75 27.74 20.41 20.37
N ARG A 76 28.09 21.44 21.15
CA ARG A 76 29.06 21.36 22.25
C ARG A 76 28.43 21.40 23.64
N LEU A 77 27.09 21.31 23.73
CA LEU A 77 26.40 21.35 25.02
C LEU A 77 26.65 20.04 25.80
N GLU A 78 27.48 20.11 26.84
CA GLU A 78 27.84 18.93 27.65
C GLU A 78 26.86 18.64 28.78
N ALA A 79 26.11 19.66 29.20
CA ALA A 79 25.13 19.54 30.27
C ALA A 79 23.99 20.53 30.07
N LEU A 80 22.78 20.08 30.35
CA LEU A 80 21.62 20.94 30.46
C LEU A 80 21.60 21.51 31.88
N VAL A 81 21.70 22.84 32.00
CA VAL A 81 21.72 23.55 33.27
C VAL A 81 20.55 24.51 33.33
N GLY A 82 19.73 24.38 34.38
CA GLY A 82 18.63 25.28 34.64
C GLY A 82 18.61 25.78 36.09
N ARG A 83 17.84 26.83 36.33
CA ARG A 83 17.47 27.30 37.67
C ARG A 83 16.05 26.88 37.97
N ILE A 84 15.82 26.37 39.16
CA ILE A 84 14.53 25.90 39.63
C ILE A 84 14.20 26.46 41.00
N GLU A 85 13.07 27.15 41.11
CA GLU A 85 12.55 27.68 42.38
C GLU A 85 11.25 26.95 42.73
N GLY A 86 11.09 26.51 43.98
CA GLY A 86 9.96 25.70 44.40
C GLY A 86 10.03 24.23 43.91
N GLY A 87 8.91 23.50 44.01
CA GLY A 87 8.80 22.11 43.55
C GLY A 87 9.76 21.11 44.19
N ARG A 88 10.08 21.25 45.49
CA ARG A 88 11.07 20.39 46.20
C ARG A 88 10.71 18.90 46.23
N THR A 89 9.44 18.57 46.01
CA THR A 89 8.93 17.19 45.98
C THR A 89 8.94 16.59 44.57
N VAL A 90 9.48 17.29 43.57
CA VAL A 90 9.47 16.90 42.16
C VAL A 90 10.89 16.81 41.59
N ARG A 91 11.15 15.71 40.88
CA ARG A 91 12.30 15.49 39.98
C ARG A 91 11.91 15.95 38.59
N VAL A 92 12.87 16.57 37.90
CA VAL A 92 12.71 16.98 36.50
C VAL A 92 13.60 16.08 35.65
N ALA A 93 13.04 15.47 34.63
CA ALA A 93 13.80 14.76 33.59
C ALA A 93 13.60 15.47 32.25
N ALA A 94 14.60 15.41 31.39
CA ALA A 94 14.56 15.95 30.04
C ALA A 94 14.63 14.81 29.02
N GLN A 95 13.76 14.88 28.01
CA GLN A 95 13.75 13.96 26.88
C GLN A 95 14.39 14.66 25.69
N LEU A 96 15.46 14.05 25.16
CA LEU A 96 16.24 14.59 24.07
C LEU A 96 16.08 13.71 22.83
N GLU A 97 15.82 14.33 21.68
CA GLU A 97 15.96 13.69 20.38
C GLU A 97 17.40 13.90 19.89
N THR A 98 18.11 12.81 19.64
CA THR A 98 19.45 12.81 19.04
C THR A 98 19.41 13.26 17.58
N PRO A 99 20.52 13.73 16.99
CA PRO A 99 20.59 14.00 15.54
C PRO A 99 20.26 12.80 14.65
N ARG A 100 20.27 11.58 15.22
CA ARG A 100 19.93 10.32 14.54
C ARG A 100 18.47 9.88 14.75
N GLY A 101 17.61 10.73 15.32
CA GLY A 101 16.19 10.42 15.57
C GLY A 101 15.94 9.40 16.69
N ARG A 102 16.95 9.09 17.51
CA ARG A 102 16.78 8.33 18.76
C ARG A 102 16.40 9.25 19.91
N PHE A 103 15.76 8.70 20.93
CA PHE A 103 15.36 9.44 22.12
C PHE A 103 16.16 9.00 23.33
N VAL A 104 16.63 9.96 24.11
CA VAL A 104 17.42 9.75 25.32
C VAL A 104 16.83 10.57 26.46
N ARG A 105 16.55 9.91 27.59
CA ARG A 105 16.15 10.57 28.82
C ARG A 105 17.37 10.92 29.66
N ILE A 106 17.42 12.14 30.16
CA ILE A 106 18.41 12.58 31.16
C ILE A 106 17.70 13.09 32.40
N ASP A 107 18.11 12.64 33.58
CA ASP A 107 17.59 13.17 34.82
C ASP A 107 18.33 14.46 35.20
N LEU A 108 17.59 15.50 35.58
CA LEU A 108 18.16 16.77 36.02
C LEU A 108 18.31 16.74 37.55
N VAL A 109 19.54 16.55 38.00
CA VAL A 109 19.87 16.47 39.43
C VAL A 109 19.83 17.86 40.03
N ARG A 110 19.00 18.04 41.06
CA ARG A 110 18.87 19.30 41.80
C ARG A 110 19.97 19.43 42.86
N ARG A 111 20.60 20.61 42.92
CA ARG A 111 21.51 21.06 44.00
C ARG A 111 21.17 22.52 44.34
N GLY A 112 20.48 22.74 45.46
CA GLY A 112 19.89 24.05 45.78
C GLY A 112 18.84 24.43 44.74
N ASP A 113 18.98 25.63 44.17
CA ASP A 113 18.11 26.14 43.11
C ASP A 113 18.64 25.84 41.71
N LEU A 114 19.69 25.03 41.59
CA LEU A 114 20.29 24.65 40.30
C LEU A 114 19.94 23.21 39.95
N VAL A 115 19.53 22.97 38.71
CA VAL A 115 19.32 21.62 38.16
C VAL A 115 20.30 21.38 37.02
N ARG A 116 20.94 20.20 37.03
CA ARG A 116 21.93 19.82 36.03
C ARG A 116 21.77 18.37 35.61
N GLY A 117 21.73 18.13 34.30
CA GLY A 117 21.84 16.79 33.71
C GLY A 117 22.95 16.76 32.66
N ALA A 118 23.76 15.69 32.65
CA ALA A 118 24.77 15.51 31.63
C ALA A 118 24.10 15.18 30.28
N VAL A 119 24.56 15.79 29.19
CA VAL A 119 24.08 15.51 27.83
C VAL A 119 25.03 14.48 27.20
N PRO A 120 24.56 13.24 26.93
CA PRO A 120 25.36 12.21 26.29
C PRO A 120 25.88 12.66 24.93
N LEU A 121 27.04 12.16 24.52
CA LEU A 121 27.68 12.52 23.25
C LEU A 121 26.72 12.35 22.05
N GLU A 122 25.91 11.29 22.06
CA GLU A 122 24.93 10.99 21.02
C GLU A 122 23.75 11.98 20.94
N ALA A 123 23.46 12.72 22.01
CA ALA A 123 22.38 13.70 22.05
C ALA A 123 22.87 15.14 21.82
N ARG A 124 24.19 15.37 21.73
CA ARG A 124 24.75 16.70 21.43
C ARG A 124 24.40 17.10 20.00
N GLY A 125 23.97 18.35 19.81
CA GLY A 125 23.43 18.81 18.52
C GLY A 125 22.01 18.33 18.22
N GLY A 126 21.38 17.60 19.16
CA GLY A 126 20.01 17.14 19.07
C GLY A 126 18.99 18.22 19.43
N ARG A 127 17.82 17.80 19.92
CA ARG A 127 16.71 18.68 20.32
C ARG A 127 16.19 18.27 21.69
N LEU A 128 15.85 19.24 22.52
CA LEU A 128 15.04 19.02 23.72
C LEU A 128 13.56 19.00 23.32
N VAL A 129 12.89 17.86 23.53
CA VAL A 129 11.53 17.61 23.02
C VAL A 129 10.49 17.49 24.13
N ALA A 130 10.89 17.17 25.37
CA ALA A 130 9.99 17.21 26.51
C ALA A 130 10.74 17.39 27.83
N LEU A 131 10.01 17.86 28.85
CA LEU A 131 10.41 17.82 30.25
C LEU A 131 9.35 17.05 31.03
N GLU A 132 9.76 16.06 31.81
CA GLU A 132 8.89 15.25 32.66
C GLU A 132 9.06 15.67 34.11
N LEU A 133 7.93 15.82 34.81
CA LEU A 133 7.87 16.08 36.24
C LEU A 133 7.44 14.80 36.95
N GLU A 134 8.29 14.30 37.83
CA GLU A 134 8.05 13.08 38.58
C GLU A 134 8.15 13.32 40.09
N PRO A 135 7.39 12.61 40.94
CA PRO A 135 7.55 12.74 42.37
C PRO A 135 8.91 12.17 42.85
N VAL A 136 9.55 12.84 43.81
CA VAL A 136 10.88 12.44 44.33
C VAL A 136 10.84 11.08 45.01
N SER A 137 9.84 10.82 45.85
CA SER A 137 9.51 9.50 46.37
C SER A 137 8.48 8.84 45.46
N ARG A 138 8.53 7.50 45.31
CA ARG A 138 7.34 6.79 44.82
C ARG A 138 6.20 7.24 45.72
N LEU A 139 5.16 7.81 45.14
CA LEU A 139 3.89 7.88 45.85
C LEU A 139 3.68 6.43 46.36
N GLN A 140 3.47 6.22 47.66
CA GLN A 140 3.20 4.88 48.20
C GLN A 140 1.78 4.88 48.76
N GLU A 141 0.90 4.02 48.23
CA GLU A 141 -0.47 3.90 48.72
C GLU A 141 -0.39 3.21 50.08
N ARG A 142 -0.43 4.00 51.14
CA ARG A 142 -0.63 3.48 52.49
C ARG A 142 -1.80 4.22 53.12
N GLY A 143 -2.92 3.51 53.28
CA GLY A 143 -4.07 3.99 54.05
C GLY A 143 -4.79 5.20 53.44
N ALA A 144 -5.18 6.15 54.29
CA ALA A 144 -6.10 7.26 54.00
C ALA A 144 -5.62 8.29 52.95
N ASP A 145 -4.42 8.13 52.39
CA ASP A 145 -3.83 9.01 51.37
C ASP A 145 -3.77 8.38 49.96
N ALA A 146 -4.35 7.18 49.77
CA ALA A 146 -4.53 6.58 48.45
C ALA A 146 -5.35 7.52 47.54
N GLY A 147 -4.82 7.83 46.34
CA GLY A 147 -5.45 8.74 45.39
C GLY A 147 -5.25 10.24 45.60
N LYS A 148 -4.48 10.71 46.61
CA LYS A 148 -4.20 12.15 46.76
C LYS A 148 -3.20 12.65 45.71
N ALA A 149 -3.66 13.55 44.85
CA ALA A 149 -2.81 14.21 43.86
C ALA A 149 -1.81 15.17 44.53
N VAL A 150 -0.54 15.11 44.14
CA VAL A 150 0.48 16.04 44.60
C VAL A 150 0.50 17.24 43.65
N SER A 151 -0.01 18.36 44.11
CA SER A 151 -0.03 19.60 43.33
C SER A 151 0.93 20.63 43.88
N GLY A 152 1.46 21.48 43.00
CA GLY A 152 2.33 22.57 43.39
C GLY A 152 2.71 23.45 42.22
N THR A 153 3.57 24.42 42.48
CA THR A 153 4.15 25.28 41.47
C THR A 153 5.67 25.27 41.60
N LEU A 154 6.33 25.37 40.45
CA LEU A 154 7.77 25.58 40.38
C LEU A 154 8.07 26.58 39.27
N ARG A 155 9.13 27.36 39.42
CA ARG A 155 9.65 28.22 38.36
C ARG A 155 10.88 27.56 37.77
N LEU A 156 10.93 27.39 36.45
CA LEU A 156 12.05 26.77 35.74
C LEU A 156 12.56 27.69 34.64
N GLU A 157 13.88 27.82 34.58
CA GLU A 157 14.59 28.61 33.57
C GLU A 157 15.83 27.86 33.11
N PHE A 158 16.18 27.94 31.82
CA PHE A 158 17.46 27.47 31.31
C PHE A 158 18.24 28.66 30.73
N PRO A 159 19.18 29.25 31.48
CA PRO A 159 19.86 30.49 31.05
C PRO A 159 20.62 30.36 29.72
N ALA A 160 21.14 29.17 29.42
CA ALA A 160 21.85 28.89 28.17
C ALA A 160 20.90 28.65 26.96
N LEU A 161 19.60 28.50 27.22
CA LEU A 161 18.55 28.26 26.23
C LEU A 161 17.35 29.18 26.57
N PRO A 162 17.47 30.50 26.42
CA PRO A 162 16.48 31.46 26.92
C PRO A 162 15.11 31.37 26.23
N GLN A 163 15.09 30.82 25.02
CA GLN A 163 13.87 30.57 24.21
C GLN A 163 13.25 29.21 24.53
N VAL A 164 13.87 28.40 25.39
CA VAL A 164 13.30 27.13 25.80
C VAL A 164 12.01 27.42 26.56
N LEU A 165 10.97 26.62 26.30
CA LEU A 165 9.61 26.80 26.80
C LEU A 165 8.75 27.90 26.16
N GLU A 166 9.23 28.74 25.22
CA GLU A 166 8.43 29.83 24.63
C GLU A 166 7.07 29.35 24.09
N ASP A 167 7.11 28.34 23.20
CA ASP A 167 5.92 27.72 22.59
C ASP A 167 5.62 26.32 23.13
N TRP A 168 5.94 26.11 24.39
CA TRP A 168 5.62 24.86 25.07
C TRP A 168 4.26 24.93 25.74
N ILE A 169 3.62 23.76 25.84
CA ILE A 169 2.37 23.51 26.55
C ILE A 169 2.60 22.50 27.68
N GLY A 170 1.75 22.55 28.70
CA GLY A 170 1.70 21.55 29.74
C GLY A 170 0.62 20.50 29.42
N VAL A 171 0.94 19.24 29.64
CA VAL A 171 0.04 18.08 29.47
C VAL A 171 0.15 17.17 30.70
N GLY A 172 -0.83 16.28 30.92
CA GLY A 172 -0.83 15.34 32.05
C GLY A 172 -0.84 16.01 33.43
N GLY A 173 -1.56 17.13 33.57
CA GLY A 173 -1.62 17.90 34.82
C GLY A 173 -0.57 18.99 34.96
N ALA A 174 0.25 19.26 33.93
CA ALA A 174 1.09 20.45 33.87
C ALA A 174 0.35 21.66 33.27
N THR A 175 0.62 22.85 33.77
CA THR A 175 0.20 24.13 33.19
C THR A 175 1.38 25.09 33.16
N LEU A 176 1.44 25.96 32.14
CA LEU A 176 2.51 26.95 32.00
C LEU A 176 1.92 28.35 32.12
N SER A 177 2.60 29.24 32.83
CA SER A 177 2.22 30.64 33.02
C SER A 177 3.46 31.53 33.18
N GLY A 178 3.27 32.84 33.04
CA GLY A 178 4.34 33.84 33.11
C GLY A 178 4.88 34.26 31.74
N PRO A 179 5.98 35.03 31.70
CA PRO A 179 6.56 35.54 30.46
C PRO A 179 7.05 34.40 29.55
N ARG A 180 6.93 34.59 28.23
CA ARG A 180 7.30 33.55 27.24
C ARG A 180 8.82 33.31 27.21
N THR A 181 9.61 34.36 27.40
CA THR A 181 11.08 34.33 27.44
C THR A 181 11.60 34.23 28.88
N GLY A 182 12.62 33.42 29.11
CA GLY A 182 13.26 33.26 30.43
C GLY A 182 12.51 32.27 31.33
N GLY A 183 12.47 32.54 32.65
CA GLY A 183 11.84 31.63 33.60
C GLY A 183 10.32 31.55 33.46
N ARG A 184 9.79 30.33 33.32
CA ARG A 184 8.34 30.03 33.26
C ARG A 184 7.88 29.43 34.59
N THR A 185 6.69 29.82 35.03
CA THR A 185 6.02 29.20 36.18
C THR A 185 5.22 28.01 35.69
N ILE A 186 5.48 26.85 36.28
CA ILE A 186 4.86 25.57 35.95
C ILE A 186 3.99 25.17 37.14
N GLY A 187 2.68 25.15 36.93
CA GLY A 187 1.77 24.44 37.81
C GLY A 187 1.79 22.96 37.47
N TYR A 188 1.82 22.09 38.46
CA TYR A 188 1.77 20.65 38.25
C TYR A 188 0.78 20.00 39.21
N THR A 189 0.16 18.93 38.74
CA THR A 189 -0.66 17.99 39.51
C THR A 189 -0.20 16.60 39.12
N LEU A 190 0.41 15.89 40.06
CA LEU A 190 0.97 14.56 39.86
C LEU A 190 0.08 13.52 40.51
N THR A 191 -0.23 12.45 39.79
CA THR A 191 -0.89 11.26 40.33
C THR A 191 -0.04 10.02 40.04
N TYR A 192 -0.47 8.84 40.46
CA TYR A 192 0.20 7.59 40.07
C TYR A 192 -0.04 7.21 38.62
N ALA A 193 -1.20 7.61 38.08
CA ALA A 193 -1.63 7.25 36.74
C ALA A 193 -1.12 8.25 35.69
N GLU A 194 -0.88 9.50 36.08
CA GLU A 194 -0.48 10.58 35.17
C GLU A 194 0.75 11.33 35.70
N SER A 195 1.77 11.43 34.85
CA SER A 195 2.92 12.31 35.04
C SER A 195 2.72 13.64 34.32
N ALA A 196 3.08 14.73 34.99
CA ALA A 196 2.99 16.06 34.41
C ALA A 196 4.18 16.27 33.46
N ARG A 197 3.88 16.71 32.23
CA ARG A 197 4.89 16.86 31.18
C ARG A 197 4.76 18.21 30.51
N LEU A 198 5.89 18.76 30.10
CA LEU A 198 5.96 19.94 29.26
C LEU A 198 6.50 19.51 27.92
N ARG A 199 5.88 19.96 26.83
CA ARG A 199 6.37 19.70 25.47
C ARG A 199 6.10 20.91 24.56
N PRO A 200 6.85 21.08 23.47
CA PRO A 200 6.50 22.02 22.42
C PRO A 200 5.09 21.74 21.88
N ARG A 201 4.36 22.81 21.59
CA ARG A 201 3.10 22.73 20.84
C ARG A 201 3.39 22.15 19.45
N GLN A 202 2.57 21.21 19.03
CA GLN A 202 2.59 20.59 17.70
C GLN A 202 1.40 21.08 16.88
N LEU A 203 1.45 20.89 15.56
CA LEU A 203 0.31 21.19 14.71
C LEU A 203 -0.85 20.21 14.99
N SER A 204 -0.50 18.97 15.35
CA SER A 204 -1.46 17.95 15.77
C SER A 204 -2.31 18.30 17.01
N ASP A 205 -1.87 19.27 17.83
CA ASP A 205 -2.64 19.78 18.98
C ASP A 205 -3.87 20.60 18.56
N GLU A 206 -3.78 21.28 17.41
CA GLU A 206 -4.82 22.17 16.90
C GLU A 206 -5.58 21.52 15.73
N GLN A 207 -4.89 20.66 14.96
CA GLN A 207 -5.42 20.04 13.76
C GLN A 207 -5.19 18.53 13.79
N PRO A 208 -6.26 17.71 13.86
CA PRO A 208 -6.14 16.26 13.79
C PRO A 208 -5.36 15.80 12.55
N VAL A 209 -4.57 14.73 12.70
CA VAL A 209 -3.69 14.19 11.63
C VAL A 209 -4.54 13.62 10.50
N PRO A 210 -4.34 14.03 9.24
CA PRO A 210 -5.15 13.57 8.12
C PRO A 210 -4.73 12.16 7.75
N VAL A 211 -5.70 11.27 7.63
CA VAL A 211 -5.48 9.86 7.30
C VAL A 211 -6.48 9.36 6.27
N LEU A 212 -6.05 8.45 5.42
CA LEU A 212 -6.91 7.55 4.67
C LEU A 212 -7.30 6.39 5.59
N ALA A 213 -8.53 5.92 5.48
CA ALA A 213 -9.01 4.82 6.30
C ALA A 213 -9.71 3.74 5.48
N THR A 214 -9.60 2.48 5.92
CA THR A 214 -10.42 1.39 5.39
C THR A 214 -11.91 1.59 5.70
N PRO A 215 -12.83 0.95 4.97
CA PRO A 215 -14.26 1.19 5.09
C PRO A 215 -14.85 1.06 6.51
N GLY A 216 -14.36 0.12 7.31
CA GLY A 216 -14.80 -0.06 8.71
C GLY A 216 -14.42 1.13 9.57
N LEU A 217 -13.16 1.55 9.50
CA LEU A 217 -12.61 2.67 10.27
C LEU A 217 -13.16 4.02 9.81
N ALA A 218 -13.37 4.21 8.51
CA ALA A 218 -14.01 5.40 7.98
C ALA A 218 -15.45 5.58 8.50
N ARG A 219 -16.21 4.48 8.65
CA ARG A 219 -17.57 4.52 9.25
C ARG A 219 -17.56 4.74 10.75
N ALA A 220 -16.48 4.36 11.43
CA ALA A 220 -16.32 4.57 12.86
C ALA A 220 -15.94 6.02 13.21
N ALA A 221 -15.54 6.84 12.25
CA ALA A 221 -15.29 8.27 12.44
C ALA A 221 -16.58 9.02 12.82
N ASP A 222 -16.46 10.15 13.54
CA ASP A 222 -17.63 10.96 13.91
C ASP A 222 -18.17 11.79 12.72
N ALA A 223 -19.22 12.58 12.95
CA ALA A 223 -19.81 13.45 11.92
C ALA A 223 -18.83 14.50 11.34
N ARG A 224 -17.71 14.77 12.01
CA ARG A 224 -16.63 15.67 11.56
C ARG A 224 -15.46 14.89 10.95
N GLY A 225 -15.57 13.57 10.79
CA GLY A 225 -14.52 12.69 10.29
C GLY A 225 -13.43 12.39 11.33
N LEU A 226 -13.66 12.65 12.62
CA LEU A 226 -12.66 12.42 13.66
C LEU A 226 -12.65 10.97 14.14
N LEU A 227 -11.45 10.40 14.13
CA LEU A 227 -11.15 9.03 14.52
C LEU A 227 -10.06 9.06 15.62
N PRO A 228 -10.40 8.81 16.90
CA PRO A 228 -9.40 8.73 17.96
C PRO A 228 -8.63 7.41 17.82
N LEU A 229 -7.41 7.50 17.29
CA LEU A 229 -6.51 6.36 17.16
C LEU A 229 -5.85 6.08 18.50
N GLN A 230 -5.78 4.82 18.88
CA GLN A 230 -4.98 4.36 20.02
C GLN A 230 -3.76 3.62 19.51
N VAL A 231 -2.57 4.12 19.80
CA VAL A 231 -1.31 3.53 19.33
C VAL A 231 -0.33 3.49 20.50
N GLY A 232 0.12 2.29 20.89
CA GLY A 232 1.04 2.14 22.01
C GLY A 232 0.53 2.68 23.36
N GLY A 233 -0.81 2.76 23.53
CA GLY A 233 -1.46 3.32 24.71
C GLY A 233 -1.77 4.82 24.62
N GLU A 234 -1.23 5.52 23.62
CA GLU A 234 -1.48 6.95 23.42
C GLU A 234 -2.67 7.18 22.48
N ARG A 235 -3.40 8.28 22.71
CA ARG A 235 -4.54 8.68 21.87
C ARG A 235 -4.13 9.79 20.92
N ILE A 236 -4.29 9.56 19.63
CA ILE A 236 -4.02 10.56 18.59
C ILE A 236 -5.31 10.95 17.90
N PRO A 237 -5.65 12.24 17.85
CA PRO A 237 -6.76 12.70 17.05
C PRO A 237 -6.39 12.60 15.57
N ALA A 238 -7.00 11.67 14.84
CA ALA A 238 -6.91 11.60 13.40
C ALA A 238 -8.20 12.11 12.74
N ARG A 239 -8.09 12.62 11.52
CA ARG A 239 -9.21 12.99 10.66
C ARG A 239 -9.17 12.14 9.40
N VAL A 240 -10.25 11.41 9.15
CA VAL A 240 -10.43 10.67 7.91
C VAL A 240 -10.68 11.66 6.78
N VAL A 241 -9.71 11.80 5.87
CA VAL A 241 -9.77 12.70 4.70
C VAL A 241 -10.08 11.98 3.41
N GLY A 242 -9.93 10.65 3.39
CA GLY A 242 -10.25 9.81 2.25
C GLY A 242 -10.51 8.37 2.68
N ARG A 243 -11.21 7.63 1.83
CA ARG A 243 -11.48 6.20 2.04
C ARG A 243 -10.74 5.39 1.00
N VAL A 244 -10.04 4.35 1.46
CA VAL A 244 -9.39 3.35 0.61
C VAL A 244 -10.00 2.00 0.93
N SER A 245 -10.46 1.27 -0.08
CA SER A 245 -11.03 -0.07 0.12
C SER A 245 -9.94 -1.05 0.55
N ARG A 246 -8.77 -0.96 -0.09
CA ARG A 246 -7.56 -1.75 0.21
C ARG A 246 -6.31 -0.89 -0.03
N PHE A 247 -5.21 -1.25 0.59
CA PHE A 247 -3.93 -0.56 0.42
C PHE A 247 -2.78 -1.58 0.40
N PRO A 248 -1.79 -1.44 -0.50
CA PRO A 248 -0.65 -2.36 -0.55
C PRO A 248 0.07 -2.47 0.80
N GLY A 249 0.26 -3.70 1.28
CA GLY A 249 0.89 -3.95 2.58
C GLY A 249 -0.03 -3.79 3.79
N LEU A 250 -1.33 -3.52 3.62
CA LEU A 250 -2.32 -3.70 4.68
C LEU A 250 -3.01 -5.06 4.52
N GLY A 251 -2.88 -5.93 5.52
CA GLY A 251 -3.56 -7.24 5.56
C GLY A 251 -4.98 -7.20 6.14
N GLY A 252 -5.57 -6.02 6.33
CA GLY A 252 -6.86 -5.85 6.99
C GLY A 252 -7.20 -4.38 7.26
N ALA A 253 -7.94 -4.13 8.34
CA ALA A 253 -8.32 -2.78 8.73
C ALA A 253 -7.08 -1.93 9.09
N GLY A 254 -7.04 -0.70 8.57
CA GLY A 254 -5.94 0.20 8.84
C GLY A 254 -6.15 1.63 8.37
N VAL A 255 -5.25 2.48 8.82
CA VAL A 255 -5.17 3.88 8.45
C VAL A 255 -3.82 4.18 7.81
N VAL A 256 -3.82 5.08 6.84
CA VAL A 256 -2.64 5.48 6.08
C VAL A 256 -2.51 7.00 6.15
N GLY A 257 -1.37 7.52 6.61
CA GLY A 257 -1.15 8.96 6.72
C GLY A 257 0.28 9.36 6.35
N ASP A 258 0.56 10.66 6.42
CA ASP A 258 1.92 11.17 6.25
C ASP A 258 2.82 10.66 7.38
N VAL A 259 3.93 10.02 7.00
CA VAL A 259 4.93 9.49 7.94
C VAL A 259 5.45 10.55 8.91
N ASN A 260 5.65 11.79 8.44
CA ASN A 260 6.20 12.87 9.26
C ASN A 260 5.17 13.33 10.30
N ALA A 261 3.93 13.58 9.88
CA ALA A 261 2.85 13.98 10.79
C ALA A 261 2.52 12.91 11.84
N LEU A 262 2.44 11.64 11.44
CA LEU A 262 2.20 10.54 12.38
C LEU A 262 3.35 10.38 13.37
N THR A 263 4.60 10.43 12.89
CA THR A 263 5.79 10.31 13.75
C THR A 263 5.90 11.49 14.72
N ALA A 264 5.66 12.72 14.25
CA ALA A 264 5.67 13.91 15.09
C ALA A 264 4.58 13.87 16.16
N ALA A 265 3.33 13.53 15.80
CA ALA A 265 2.22 13.43 16.74
C ALA A 265 2.46 12.35 17.82
N LEU A 266 2.91 11.15 17.42
CA LEU A 266 3.21 10.06 18.35
C LEU A 266 4.37 10.38 19.28
N ASN A 267 5.46 10.93 18.75
CA ASN A 267 6.62 11.27 19.57
C ASN A 267 6.41 12.51 20.44
N ALA A 268 5.44 13.36 20.13
CA ALA A 268 5.02 14.44 21.00
C ALA A 268 4.31 13.91 22.25
N GLU A 269 3.41 12.94 22.11
CA GLU A 269 2.77 12.28 23.26
C GLU A 269 3.76 11.44 24.06
N ARG A 270 4.53 10.60 23.35
CA ARG A 270 5.51 9.70 23.97
C ARG A 270 6.79 9.65 23.14
N PRO A 271 7.83 10.40 23.52
CA PRO A 271 9.11 10.41 22.82
C PRO A 271 9.68 9.00 22.59
N GLY A 272 9.89 8.65 21.32
CA GLY A 272 10.39 7.35 20.90
C GLY A 272 9.32 6.28 20.66
N ALA A 273 8.03 6.60 20.80
CA ALA A 273 6.92 5.68 20.49
C ALA A 273 6.77 5.43 18.99
N ALA A 274 7.14 6.39 18.14
CA ALA A 274 7.14 6.24 16.70
C ALA A 274 8.54 6.35 16.13
N ARG A 275 9.02 5.27 15.54
CA ARG A 275 10.26 5.26 14.76
C ARG A 275 9.98 4.54 13.46
N VAL A 276 10.46 5.13 12.37
CA VAL A 276 10.50 4.46 11.06
C VAL A 276 11.17 3.11 11.25
N ASN A 277 10.44 2.05 10.91
CA ASN A 277 10.82 0.66 11.14
C ASN A 277 10.86 -0.16 9.85
N GLU A 278 10.38 0.40 8.75
CA GLU A 278 10.42 -0.19 7.43
C GLU A 278 11.01 0.81 6.43
N VAL A 279 11.62 0.28 5.37
CA VAL A 279 12.10 1.07 4.23
C VAL A 279 11.61 0.38 2.97
N TRP A 280 10.86 1.11 2.15
CA TRP A 280 10.45 0.62 0.84
C TRP A 280 11.42 1.14 -0.20
N VAL A 281 11.85 0.24 -1.09
CA VAL A 281 12.86 0.53 -2.12
C VAL A 281 12.22 0.28 -3.48
N GLY A 282 12.03 1.35 -4.24
CA GLY A 282 11.57 1.33 -5.63
C GLY A 282 12.75 1.29 -6.59
N LEU A 283 12.79 0.30 -7.49
CA LEU A 283 13.77 0.29 -8.57
C LEU A 283 13.38 1.29 -9.66
N ARG A 284 14.29 2.19 -10.05
CA ARG A 284 14.08 3.09 -11.19
C ARG A 284 14.13 2.35 -12.52
N ARG A 285 14.99 1.34 -12.62
CA ARG A 285 15.09 0.43 -13.78
C ARG A 285 15.13 -1.01 -13.31
N GLU A 286 14.33 -1.87 -13.94
CA GLU A 286 14.31 -3.32 -13.65
C GLU A 286 15.68 -3.99 -13.88
N ALA A 287 16.50 -3.43 -14.78
CA ALA A 287 17.84 -3.94 -15.06
C ALA A 287 18.79 -3.88 -13.84
N ASP A 288 18.55 -2.97 -12.90
CA ASP A 288 19.41 -2.77 -11.73
C ASP A 288 19.06 -3.75 -10.58
N ALA A 289 17.99 -4.55 -10.73
CA ALA A 289 17.47 -5.40 -9.66
C ALA A 289 18.51 -6.36 -9.08
N ALA A 290 19.33 -6.99 -9.92
CA ALA A 290 20.32 -7.96 -9.46
C ALA A 290 21.43 -7.32 -8.62
N GLU A 291 21.84 -6.11 -8.96
CA GLU A 291 22.86 -5.35 -8.22
C GLU A 291 22.31 -4.87 -6.87
N VAL A 292 21.07 -4.39 -6.84
CA VAL A 292 20.39 -3.97 -5.62
C VAL A 292 20.15 -5.18 -4.69
N ASP A 293 19.68 -6.30 -5.22
CA ASP A 293 19.48 -7.56 -4.47
C ASP A 293 20.80 -8.03 -3.84
N ALA A 294 21.91 -8.00 -4.59
CA ALA A 294 23.23 -8.36 -4.08
C ALA A 294 23.72 -7.40 -2.99
N SER A 295 23.46 -6.10 -3.17
CA SER A 295 23.82 -5.07 -2.18
C SER A 295 23.03 -5.23 -0.88
N LEU A 296 21.74 -5.54 -0.96
CA LEU A 296 20.88 -5.80 0.21
C LEU A 296 21.23 -7.10 0.95
N ALA A 297 21.83 -8.08 0.26
CA ALA A 297 22.31 -9.32 0.86
C ALA A 297 23.67 -9.17 1.55
N ALA A 298 24.38 -8.06 1.33
CA ALA A 298 25.69 -7.79 1.88
C ALA A 298 25.62 -6.89 3.13
N ALA A 299 26.68 -6.91 3.94
CA ALA A 299 26.83 -5.95 5.04
C ALA A 299 26.82 -4.50 4.50
N PRO A 300 26.15 -3.55 5.16
CA PRO A 300 25.52 -3.64 6.48
C PRO A 300 24.02 -4.02 6.47
N PHE A 301 23.47 -4.44 5.32
CA PHE A 301 22.05 -4.71 5.14
C PHE A 301 21.66 -6.18 5.42
N ASP A 302 22.64 -7.06 5.52
CA ASP A 302 22.54 -8.50 5.86
C ASP A 302 21.78 -8.80 7.17
N THR A 303 21.62 -7.82 8.04
CA THR A 303 20.83 -7.92 9.28
C THR A 303 19.34 -7.60 9.13
N LEU A 304 18.92 -7.11 7.96
CA LEU A 304 17.54 -6.70 7.69
C LEU A 304 16.73 -7.87 7.14
N ALA A 305 15.45 -7.93 7.53
CA ALA A 305 14.49 -8.77 6.85
C ALA A 305 14.13 -8.11 5.50
N VAL A 306 14.54 -8.73 4.40
CA VAL A 306 14.28 -8.22 3.04
C VAL A 306 13.15 -9.04 2.41
N ALA A 307 12.06 -8.35 2.04
CA ALA A 307 10.99 -8.93 1.24
C ALA A 307 11.03 -8.32 -0.18
N SER A 308 11.15 -9.16 -1.20
CA SER A 308 11.22 -8.73 -2.60
C SER A 308 9.98 -9.20 -3.36
N ARG A 309 9.19 -8.25 -3.87
CA ARG A 309 8.06 -8.56 -4.75
C ARG A 309 8.53 -9.33 -6.00
N ARG A 310 9.66 -8.95 -6.59
CA ARG A 310 10.23 -9.61 -7.78
C ARG A 310 10.58 -11.08 -7.49
N ALA A 311 11.13 -11.34 -6.31
CA ALA A 311 11.43 -12.71 -5.88
C ALA A 311 10.14 -13.54 -5.72
N LEU A 312 9.10 -12.96 -5.09
CA LEU A 312 7.79 -13.60 -4.94
C LEU A 312 7.11 -13.87 -6.28
N GLU A 313 7.18 -12.92 -7.22
CA GLU A 313 6.65 -13.12 -8.58
C GLU A 313 7.43 -14.20 -9.34
N ALA A 314 8.77 -14.23 -9.22
CA ALA A 314 9.60 -15.24 -9.85
C ALA A 314 9.36 -16.65 -9.26
N GLU A 315 9.14 -16.74 -7.95
CA GLU A 315 8.75 -17.96 -7.26
C GLU A 315 7.38 -18.44 -7.71
N SER A 316 6.39 -17.53 -7.75
CA SER A 316 5.04 -17.84 -8.23
C SER A 316 5.03 -18.31 -9.69
N ARG A 317 5.87 -17.73 -10.57
CA ARG A 317 6.02 -18.18 -11.97
C ARG A 317 6.60 -19.59 -12.10
N ARG A 318 7.34 -20.06 -11.10
CA ARG A 318 7.96 -21.39 -11.06
C ARG A 318 7.09 -22.42 -10.34
N ASP A 319 5.89 -22.05 -9.88
CA ASP A 319 4.98 -22.97 -9.22
C ASP A 319 4.58 -24.11 -10.20
N PRO A 320 4.96 -25.37 -9.90
CA PRO A 320 4.67 -26.50 -10.76
C PRO A 320 3.17 -26.77 -10.91
N ILE A 321 2.35 -26.42 -9.91
CA ILE A 321 0.89 -26.60 -9.97
C ILE A 321 0.31 -25.61 -10.99
N ALA A 322 0.70 -24.34 -10.90
CA ALA A 322 0.27 -23.32 -11.87
C ALA A 322 0.70 -23.70 -13.29
N HIS A 323 1.96 -24.11 -13.48
CA HIS A 323 2.47 -24.55 -14.78
C HIS A 323 1.72 -25.78 -15.32
N GLY A 324 1.47 -26.79 -14.48
CA GLY A 324 0.73 -27.98 -14.87
C GLY A 324 -0.69 -27.66 -15.31
N THR A 325 -1.38 -26.78 -14.56
CA THR A 325 -2.75 -26.36 -14.87
C THR A 325 -2.82 -25.50 -16.14
N LEU A 326 -1.84 -24.62 -16.37
CA LEU A 326 -1.74 -23.84 -17.60
C LEU A 326 -1.51 -24.74 -18.83
N LEU A 327 -0.66 -25.76 -18.69
CA LEU A 327 -0.38 -26.69 -19.79
C LEU A 327 -1.61 -27.53 -20.14
N THR A 328 -2.38 -28.01 -19.15
CA THR A 328 -3.62 -28.74 -19.43
C THR A 328 -4.67 -27.86 -20.10
N LEU A 329 -4.83 -26.60 -19.64
CA LEU A 329 -5.72 -25.63 -20.28
C LEU A 329 -5.28 -25.31 -21.73
N LEU A 330 -3.97 -25.17 -21.97
CA LEU A 330 -3.43 -24.94 -23.32
C LEU A 330 -3.71 -26.11 -24.24
N VAL A 331 -3.48 -27.35 -23.78
CA VAL A 331 -3.78 -28.55 -24.57
C VAL A 331 -5.27 -28.64 -24.87
N ALA A 332 -6.14 -28.39 -23.88
CA ALA A 332 -7.59 -28.37 -24.09
C ALA A 332 -8.00 -27.31 -25.13
N ALA A 333 -7.40 -26.11 -25.06
CA ALA A 333 -7.65 -25.03 -26.02
C ALA A 333 -7.19 -25.40 -27.44
N LEU A 334 -6.02 -26.04 -27.59
CA LEU A 334 -5.52 -26.52 -28.89
C LEU A 334 -6.42 -27.61 -29.48
N VAL A 335 -6.91 -28.54 -28.65
CA VAL A 335 -7.87 -29.56 -29.08
C VAL A 335 -9.18 -28.92 -29.53
N ALA A 336 -9.71 -27.96 -28.76
CA ALA A 336 -10.92 -27.22 -29.14
C ALA A 336 -10.72 -26.44 -30.46
N LEU A 337 -9.56 -25.82 -30.65
CA LEU A 337 -9.18 -25.14 -31.90
C LEU A 337 -9.16 -26.11 -33.09
N ALA A 338 -8.55 -27.30 -32.92
CA ALA A 338 -8.52 -28.32 -33.96
C ALA A 338 -9.93 -28.80 -34.33
N LEU A 339 -10.80 -29.03 -33.33
CA LEU A 339 -12.20 -29.41 -33.55
C LEU A 339 -12.98 -28.30 -34.27
N ALA A 340 -12.75 -27.03 -33.92
CA ALA A 340 -13.38 -25.90 -34.59
C ALA A 340 -12.96 -25.81 -36.07
N LEU A 341 -11.66 -25.98 -36.37
CA LEU A 341 -11.15 -26.01 -37.74
C LEU A 341 -11.69 -27.20 -38.54
N ALA A 342 -11.81 -28.37 -37.92
CA ALA A 342 -12.44 -29.54 -38.53
C ALA A 342 -13.92 -29.26 -38.85
N GLY A 343 -14.66 -28.58 -37.97
CA GLY A 343 -16.03 -28.14 -38.22
C GLY A 343 -16.14 -27.20 -39.42
N VAL A 344 -15.25 -26.21 -39.53
CA VAL A 344 -15.17 -25.32 -40.70
C VAL A 344 -14.87 -26.11 -41.98
N LEU A 345 -13.90 -27.02 -41.95
CA LEU A 345 -13.55 -27.87 -43.08
C LEU A 345 -14.74 -28.71 -43.54
N LEU A 346 -15.42 -29.39 -42.62
CA LEU A 346 -16.59 -30.22 -42.93
C LEU A 346 -17.74 -29.38 -43.50
N THR A 347 -17.93 -28.17 -43.01
CA THR A 347 -18.94 -27.24 -43.55
C THR A 347 -18.62 -26.88 -45.00
N VAL A 348 -17.36 -26.53 -45.30
CA VAL A 348 -16.92 -26.20 -46.67
C VAL A 348 -17.04 -27.42 -47.61
N LEU A 349 -16.59 -28.60 -47.17
CA LEU A 349 -16.66 -29.82 -47.96
C LEU A 349 -18.11 -30.21 -48.27
N ARG A 350 -19.01 -30.01 -47.31
CA ARG A 350 -20.44 -30.26 -47.49
C ARG A 350 -21.07 -29.26 -48.46
N ASP A 351 -20.79 -27.97 -48.32
CA ASP A 351 -21.29 -26.95 -49.25
C ASP A 351 -20.84 -27.26 -50.69
N VAL A 352 -19.58 -27.65 -50.89
CA VAL A 352 -19.08 -28.03 -52.22
C VAL A 352 -19.80 -29.24 -52.77
N ARG A 353 -20.03 -30.29 -51.96
CA ARG A 353 -20.60 -31.56 -52.40
C ARG A 353 -22.12 -31.52 -52.60
N ASP A 354 -22.84 -30.86 -51.72
CA ASP A 354 -24.31 -30.80 -51.75
C ASP A 354 -24.82 -29.84 -52.85
N GLU A 355 -24.04 -28.81 -53.20
CA GLU A 355 -24.40 -27.79 -54.20
C GLU A 355 -23.70 -27.99 -55.57
N GLU A 356 -23.06 -29.14 -55.83
CA GLU A 356 -22.38 -29.41 -57.12
C GLU A 356 -23.29 -29.20 -58.34
N GLY A 357 -24.56 -29.62 -58.24
CA GLY A 357 -25.54 -29.45 -59.31
C GLY A 357 -25.92 -27.99 -59.57
N GLU A 358 -26.04 -27.19 -58.52
CA GLU A 358 -26.33 -25.75 -58.62
C GLU A 358 -25.13 -24.98 -59.17
N PHE A 359 -23.92 -25.35 -58.75
CA PHE A 359 -22.69 -24.76 -59.28
C PHE A 359 -22.46 -25.09 -60.75
N PHE A 360 -22.81 -26.30 -61.20
CA PHE A 360 -22.74 -26.68 -62.60
C PHE A 360 -23.75 -25.89 -63.46
N ASP A 361 -24.97 -25.67 -62.98
CA ASP A 361 -25.95 -24.81 -63.67
C ASP A 361 -25.43 -23.37 -63.79
N LEU A 362 -24.89 -22.80 -62.70
CA LEU A 362 -24.30 -21.46 -62.70
C LEU A 362 -23.07 -21.34 -63.61
N GLU A 363 -22.23 -22.37 -63.69
CA GLU A 363 -21.10 -22.43 -64.63
C GLU A 363 -21.58 -22.50 -66.09
N SER A 364 -22.63 -23.27 -66.36
CA SER A 364 -23.27 -23.33 -67.70
C SER A 364 -23.87 -21.99 -68.13
N GLN A 365 -24.29 -21.16 -67.17
CA GLN A 365 -24.76 -19.79 -67.37
C GLN A 365 -23.61 -18.77 -67.52
N GLY A 366 -22.34 -19.22 -67.48
CA GLY A 366 -21.16 -18.40 -67.72
C GLY A 366 -20.48 -17.82 -66.47
N ILE A 367 -20.87 -18.25 -65.27
CA ILE A 367 -20.18 -17.84 -64.04
C ILE A 367 -18.84 -18.57 -63.93
N GLY A 368 -17.75 -17.80 -64.00
CA GLY A 368 -16.41 -18.38 -63.91
C GLY A 368 -16.06 -18.98 -62.54
N PRO A 369 -15.12 -19.94 -62.49
CA PRO A 369 -14.74 -20.69 -61.27
C PRO A 369 -14.12 -19.82 -60.17
N VAL A 370 -13.72 -18.59 -60.48
CA VAL A 370 -13.23 -17.62 -59.48
C VAL A 370 -14.40 -17.01 -58.70
N ALA A 371 -15.53 -16.75 -59.35
CA ALA A 371 -16.72 -16.20 -58.71
C ALA A 371 -17.39 -17.23 -57.79
N LEU A 372 -17.51 -18.48 -58.24
CA LEU A 372 -18.04 -19.60 -57.43
C LEU A 372 -17.21 -19.82 -56.16
N ARG A 373 -15.87 -19.88 -56.29
CA ARG A 373 -14.96 -19.97 -55.12
C ARG A 373 -15.12 -18.80 -54.16
N ARG A 374 -15.39 -17.58 -54.66
CA ARG A 374 -15.61 -16.40 -53.82
C ARG A 374 -16.89 -16.52 -53.00
N VAL A 375 -17.97 -17.05 -53.57
CA VAL A 375 -19.25 -17.24 -52.87
C VAL A 375 -19.11 -18.26 -51.73
N VAL A 376 -18.56 -19.44 -52.01
CA VAL A 376 -18.31 -20.49 -50.99
C VAL A 376 -17.40 -19.96 -49.87
N ARG A 377 -16.33 -19.23 -50.23
CA ARG A 377 -15.45 -18.58 -49.26
C ARG A 377 -16.21 -17.58 -48.38
N LEU A 378 -17.03 -16.71 -48.97
CA LEU A 378 -17.79 -15.70 -48.23
C LEU A 378 -18.76 -16.36 -47.24
N ARG A 379 -19.42 -17.46 -47.64
CA ARG A 379 -20.31 -18.22 -46.77
C ARG A 379 -19.54 -18.83 -45.59
N ALA A 380 -18.44 -19.52 -45.87
CA ALA A 380 -17.59 -20.09 -44.84
C ALA A 380 -17.02 -19.04 -43.88
N PHE A 381 -16.59 -17.89 -44.41
CA PHE A 381 -16.12 -16.77 -43.60
C PHE A 381 -17.22 -16.19 -42.71
N SER A 382 -18.46 -16.09 -43.20
CA SER A 382 -19.57 -15.60 -42.39
C SER A 382 -19.84 -16.49 -41.17
N VAL A 383 -19.80 -17.81 -41.35
CA VAL A 383 -19.95 -18.79 -40.26
C VAL A 383 -18.77 -18.71 -39.30
N ALA A 384 -17.54 -18.63 -39.81
CA ALA A 384 -16.34 -18.53 -38.98
C ALA A 384 -16.31 -17.24 -38.13
N VAL A 385 -16.71 -16.10 -38.71
CA VAL A 385 -16.79 -14.81 -37.99
C VAL A 385 -17.88 -14.85 -36.92
N ALA A 386 -19.06 -15.38 -37.24
CA ALA A 386 -20.13 -15.53 -36.27
C ALA A 386 -19.74 -16.47 -35.12
N GLY A 387 -19.10 -17.61 -35.44
CA GLY A 387 -18.57 -18.55 -34.46
C GLY A 387 -17.49 -17.95 -33.56
N LEU A 388 -16.56 -17.19 -34.13
CA LEU A 388 -15.53 -16.47 -33.39
C LEU A 388 -16.14 -15.45 -32.42
N PHE A 389 -17.11 -14.66 -32.88
CA PHE A 389 -17.79 -13.67 -32.04
C PHE A 389 -18.54 -14.35 -30.88
N ALA A 390 -19.32 -15.38 -31.18
CA ALA A 390 -20.03 -16.16 -30.15
C ALA A 390 -19.07 -16.82 -29.16
N GLY A 391 -17.95 -17.38 -29.64
CA GLY A 391 -16.91 -17.98 -28.83
C GLY A 391 -16.22 -16.96 -27.91
N LEU A 392 -15.93 -15.76 -28.40
CA LEU A 392 -15.31 -14.70 -27.62
C LEU A 392 -16.25 -14.20 -26.51
N VAL A 393 -17.53 -13.96 -26.84
CA VAL A 393 -18.56 -13.59 -25.85
C VAL A 393 -18.70 -14.69 -24.78
N THR A 394 -18.78 -15.95 -25.20
CA THR A 394 -18.91 -17.09 -24.29
C THR A 394 -17.68 -17.26 -23.42
N GLY A 395 -16.47 -17.09 -23.97
CA GLY A 395 -15.22 -17.18 -23.22
C GLY A 395 -15.09 -16.09 -22.15
N VAL A 396 -15.44 -14.85 -22.48
CA VAL A 396 -15.47 -13.74 -21.51
C VAL A 396 -16.49 -14.03 -20.40
N ALA A 397 -17.70 -14.47 -20.77
CA ALA A 397 -18.74 -14.80 -19.80
C ALA A 397 -18.32 -15.94 -18.85
N LEU A 398 -17.76 -17.03 -19.39
CA LEU A 398 -17.25 -18.14 -18.60
C LEU A 398 -16.08 -17.71 -17.70
N GLY A 399 -15.16 -16.88 -18.21
CA GLY A 399 -14.04 -16.36 -17.42
C GLY A 399 -14.52 -15.54 -16.21
N ALA A 400 -15.52 -14.68 -16.41
CA ALA A 400 -16.14 -13.92 -15.32
C ALA A 400 -16.83 -14.83 -14.30
N LEU A 401 -17.64 -15.78 -14.77
CA LEU A 401 -18.35 -16.73 -13.91
C LEU A 401 -17.41 -17.63 -13.10
N VAL A 402 -16.34 -18.14 -13.71
CA VAL A 402 -15.35 -18.98 -13.02
C VAL A 402 -14.58 -18.15 -11.99
N THR A 403 -14.20 -16.91 -12.32
CA THR A 403 -13.52 -16.04 -11.36
C THR A 403 -14.39 -15.78 -10.14
N ASP A 404 -15.67 -15.46 -10.36
CA ASP A 404 -16.65 -15.29 -9.28
C ASP A 404 -16.81 -16.57 -8.45
N LEU A 405 -16.96 -17.73 -9.09
CA LEU A 405 -17.08 -19.02 -8.41
C LEU A 405 -15.83 -19.40 -7.61
N VAL A 406 -14.62 -19.13 -8.13
CA VAL A 406 -13.35 -19.44 -7.45
C VAL A 406 -13.09 -18.50 -6.27
N THR A 407 -13.63 -17.27 -6.28
CA THR A 407 -13.56 -16.40 -5.10
C THR A 407 -14.33 -16.95 -3.90
N LEU A 408 -15.32 -17.82 -4.13
CA LEU A 408 -16.01 -18.61 -3.10
C LEU A 408 -15.23 -19.90 -2.80
N THR A 409 -14.08 -19.77 -2.13
CA THR A 409 -13.31 -20.96 -1.74
C THR A 409 -14.03 -21.79 -0.67
N ALA A 410 -13.73 -23.09 -0.60
CA ALA A 410 -14.31 -24.07 0.34
C ALA A 410 -14.13 -23.76 1.85
N ARG A 411 -13.48 -22.65 2.20
CA ARG A 411 -13.35 -22.11 3.57
C ARG A 411 -14.26 -20.89 3.85
N ALA A 412 -15.15 -20.51 2.92
CA ALA A 412 -16.01 -19.34 3.03
C ALA A 412 -15.25 -18.02 3.28
N GLY A 413 -14.00 -17.93 2.81
CA GLY A 413 -13.21 -16.70 2.80
C GLY A 413 -13.01 -16.21 1.38
N GLU A 414 -13.29 -14.94 1.13
CA GLU A 414 -12.97 -14.26 -0.13
C GLU A 414 -11.46 -14.24 -0.36
N ALA A 415 -11.02 -14.41 -1.61
CA ALA A 415 -9.62 -14.20 -1.97
C ALA A 415 -9.21 -12.74 -1.68
N GLU A 416 -8.07 -12.56 -1.01
CA GLU A 416 -7.54 -11.23 -0.70
C GLU A 416 -6.22 -10.98 -1.45
N PRO A 417 -6.16 -10.01 -2.39
CA PRO A 417 -7.25 -9.18 -2.90
C PRO A 417 -8.21 -9.95 -3.82
N PRO A 418 -9.45 -9.43 -4.07
CA PRO A 418 -10.41 -10.09 -4.93
C PRO A 418 -9.84 -10.26 -6.34
N LEU A 419 -9.99 -11.49 -6.85
CA LEU A 419 -9.53 -11.87 -8.17
C LEU A 419 -10.23 -11.01 -9.24
N GLN A 420 -9.48 -10.61 -10.25
CA GLN A 420 -10.02 -9.95 -11.43
C GLN A 420 -9.70 -10.80 -12.65
N VAL A 421 -10.62 -10.79 -13.61
CA VAL A 421 -10.36 -11.34 -14.94
C VAL A 421 -9.35 -10.42 -15.64
N ASP A 422 -8.10 -10.86 -15.71
CA ASP A 422 -7.06 -10.18 -16.49
C ASP A 422 -6.91 -10.89 -17.84
N LEU A 423 -7.34 -10.21 -18.90
CA LEU A 423 -7.22 -10.69 -20.28
C LEU A 423 -6.05 -9.96 -20.93
N ASP A 424 -4.93 -10.65 -21.10
CA ASP A 424 -3.81 -10.09 -21.86
C ASP A 424 -4.25 -9.87 -23.33
N PRO A 425 -4.35 -8.61 -23.79
CA PRO A 425 -4.85 -8.32 -25.12
C PRO A 425 -3.93 -8.90 -26.21
N VAL A 426 -2.64 -9.08 -25.93
CA VAL A 426 -1.69 -9.69 -26.87
C VAL A 426 -1.99 -11.18 -27.02
N VAL A 427 -2.24 -11.89 -25.92
CA VAL A 427 -2.59 -13.32 -25.95
C VAL A 427 -3.90 -13.52 -26.70
N VAL A 428 -4.92 -12.72 -26.38
CA VAL A 428 -6.23 -12.79 -27.05
C VAL A 428 -6.09 -12.48 -28.55
N ALA A 429 -5.40 -11.39 -28.91
CA ALA A 429 -5.18 -11.02 -30.31
C ALA A 429 -4.38 -12.09 -31.07
N THR A 430 -3.38 -12.70 -30.42
CA THR A 430 -2.57 -13.78 -31.02
C THR A 430 -3.42 -15.02 -31.26
N ALA A 431 -4.25 -15.43 -30.30
CA ALA A 431 -5.15 -16.58 -30.44
C ALA A 431 -6.19 -16.35 -31.54
N VAL A 432 -6.82 -15.16 -31.56
CA VAL A 432 -7.79 -14.78 -32.60
C VAL A 432 -7.12 -14.74 -33.97
N GLY A 433 -5.94 -14.12 -34.08
CA GLY A 433 -5.17 -14.05 -35.31
C GLY A 433 -4.78 -15.43 -35.84
N LEU A 434 -4.31 -16.33 -34.96
CA LEU A 434 -3.98 -17.72 -35.30
C LEU A 434 -5.21 -18.47 -35.83
N TYR A 435 -6.36 -18.35 -35.15
CA TYR A 435 -7.60 -18.96 -35.61
C TYR A 435 -8.00 -18.47 -37.00
N VAL A 436 -7.97 -17.14 -37.23
CA VAL A 436 -8.32 -16.54 -38.52
C VAL A 436 -7.39 -17.04 -39.62
N VAL A 437 -6.08 -17.04 -39.40
CA VAL A 437 -5.10 -17.51 -40.39
C VAL A 437 -5.33 -18.98 -40.73
N LEU A 438 -5.54 -19.83 -39.73
CA LEU A 438 -5.78 -21.26 -39.95
C LEU A 438 -7.12 -21.51 -40.64
N ALA A 439 -8.19 -20.80 -40.26
CA ALA A 439 -9.49 -20.91 -40.90
C ALA A 439 -9.42 -20.48 -42.37
N VAL A 440 -8.76 -19.35 -42.67
CA VAL A 440 -8.48 -18.92 -44.05
C VAL A 440 -7.74 -20.02 -44.80
N ALA A 441 -6.64 -20.54 -44.25
CA ALA A 441 -5.84 -21.58 -44.90
C ALA A 441 -6.66 -22.84 -45.21
N VAL A 442 -7.47 -23.31 -44.26
CA VAL A 442 -8.36 -24.47 -44.41
C VAL A 442 -9.39 -24.24 -45.51
N VAL A 443 -10.08 -23.08 -45.50
CA VAL A 443 -11.09 -22.74 -46.52
C VAL A 443 -10.46 -22.61 -47.91
N TYR A 444 -9.27 -22.01 -48.01
CA TYR A 444 -8.56 -21.88 -49.28
C TYR A 444 -8.08 -23.23 -49.80
N ALA A 445 -7.52 -24.09 -48.94
CA ALA A 445 -7.07 -25.43 -49.32
C ALA A 445 -8.25 -26.31 -49.80
N ALA A 446 -9.38 -26.30 -49.07
CA ALA A 446 -10.57 -27.07 -49.43
C ALA A 446 -11.22 -26.59 -50.74
N THR A 447 -11.18 -25.28 -51.03
CA THR A 447 -11.73 -24.70 -52.28
C THR A 447 -10.74 -24.73 -53.46
N ALA A 448 -9.47 -25.04 -53.23
CA ALA A 448 -8.47 -25.10 -54.29
C ALA A 448 -8.58 -26.39 -55.13
N GLY A 449 -8.90 -27.53 -54.51
CA GLY A 449 -8.97 -28.83 -55.19
C GLY A 449 -10.31 -29.16 -55.85
N SER A 450 -11.37 -28.38 -55.60
CA SER A 450 -12.74 -28.69 -55.99
C SER A 450 -13.19 -28.11 -57.35
N PHE A 451 -12.38 -27.26 -57.98
CA PHE A 451 -12.73 -26.56 -59.23
C PHE A 451 -11.59 -26.58 -60.26
N THR A 452 -10.76 -27.62 -60.24
CA THR A 452 -9.56 -27.76 -61.10
C THR A 452 -9.74 -28.67 -62.31
N GLU A 453 -10.86 -29.37 -62.45
CA GLU A 453 -11.12 -30.13 -63.68
C GLU A 453 -11.77 -29.21 -64.72
N PRO A 454 -11.10 -28.93 -65.87
CA PRO A 454 -11.79 -28.37 -67.01
C PRO A 454 -12.84 -29.41 -67.45
N ALA A 455 -14.08 -28.97 -67.58
CA ALA A 455 -15.19 -29.77 -68.09
C ALA A 455 -14.77 -30.51 -69.38
N GLY A 456 -14.39 -31.77 -69.21
CA GLY A 456 -14.25 -32.75 -70.27
C GLY A 456 -15.46 -33.70 -70.18
N PRO A 457 -16.04 -34.12 -71.30
CA PRO A 457 -17.29 -34.86 -71.30
C PRO A 457 -17.06 -36.26 -70.71
N ARG A 458 -17.34 -36.44 -69.42
CA ARG A 458 -17.45 -37.74 -68.77
C ARG A 458 -18.74 -37.80 -67.97
N ARG A 459 -19.84 -38.12 -68.66
CA ARG A 459 -21.03 -38.85 -68.18
C ARG A 459 -22.13 -38.81 -69.24
N ALA A 460 -21.85 -39.36 -70.42
CA ALA A 460 -22.87 -39.66 -71.42
C ALA A 460 -22.99 -41.17 -71.71
N GLU A 461 -22.29 -42.04 -70.97
CA GLU A 461 -22.28 -43.50 -71.25
C GLU A 461 -22.99 -44.39 -70.20
N ASP A 462 -23.64 -43.84 -69.16
CA ASP A 462 -24.38 -44.65 -68.17
C ASP A 462 -25.92 -44.52 -68.29
N LEU A 463 -26.43 -44.17 -69.47
CA LEU A 463 -27.85 -44.25 -69.79
C LEU A 463 -28.06 -44.94 -71.14
N GLU A 464 -27.79 -46.24 -71.18
CA GLU A 464 -28.52 -47.21 -72.02
C GLU A 464 -28.91 -48.43 -71.18
#